data_AF-A0A2G9NPJ2-F1
#
_entry.id   AF-A0A2G9NPJ2-F1
#
_cell.length_a   1.000
_cell.length_b   1.000
_cell.length_c   1.000
_cell.angle_alpha   90.00
_cell.angle_beta   90.00
_cell.angle_gamma   90.00
#
_symmetry.space_group_name_H-M   'P 1'
#
loop_
_entity.id
_entity.type
_entity.pdbx_description
1 polymer ?
#
loop_
_entity_poly.entity_id
_entity_poly.type
_entity_poly.pdbx_seq_one_letter_code
_entity_poly.pdbx_strand_id
1 'polypeptide(L)'
;MDNVKEAFQRVKEDINQLNIELKLIKQELDEVQNSILHLFSSLDNSTHTSTDNTESPILRHINKTEIPITTHTSTDNYQFKDLNKANINISSGNRGVSTDRQTDQQTDTSTRNKGVNPPKGSYNTLDNLSKTSTILNQLDEIKRDLRLKIKKLTNQEMLVLSTIYQLEDQGHLVDYSLLSNCLNLTQSSIRDYVQRISLKGIPLLKEKINNKRILLHISDEFRKLASLNTLISLREL
;
A
#
# COMPACT_ATOMS: atom_id res chain seq x y z
N MET A 1 6.65 33.04 50.11
CA MET A 1 7.13 33.31 48.73
C MET A 1 8.03 32.19 48.22
N ASP A 2 8.49 31.27 49.08
CA ASP A 2 9.54 30.30 48.76
C ASP A 2 9.09 29.18 47.81
N ASN A 3 7.84 28.72 47.90
CA ASN A 3 7.31 27.66 47.01
C ASN A 3 7.31 28.07 45.53
N VAL A 4 7.07 29.35 45.24
CA VAL A 4 7.11 29.88 43.87
C VAL A 4 8.54 29.85 43.35
N LYS A 5 9.51 30.28 44.17
CA LYS A 5 10.93 30.29 43.81
C LYS A 5 11.46 28.87 43.58
N GLU A 6 11.04 27.90 44.39
CA GLU A 6 11.38 26.49 44.23
C GLU A 6 10.80 25.90 42.93
N ALA A 7 9.53 26.20 42.62
CA ALA A 7 8.90 25.75 41.38
C ALA A 7 9.63 26.29 40.13
N PHE A 8 10.02 27.57 40.12
CA PHE A 8 10.80 28.15 39.03
C PHE A 8 12.20 27.53 38.91
N GLN A 9 12.83 27.19 40.04
CA GLN A 9 14.14 26.54 40.04
C GLN A 9 14.07 25.13 39.41
N ARG A 10 13.03 24.34 39.73
CA ARG A 10 12.80 23.03 39.11
C ARG A 10 12.55 23.13 37.61
N VAL A 11 11.69 24.06 37.18
CA VAL A 11 11.43 24.29 35.75
C VAL A 11 12.72 24.66 35.00
N LYS A 12 13.59 25.45 35.63
CA LYS A 12 14.89 25.81 35.06
C LYS A 12 15.82 24.59 34.92
N GLU A 13 15.82 23.71 35.91
CA GLU A 13 16.59 22.46 35.87
C GLU A 13 16.07 21.53 34.78
N ASP A 14 14.76 21.36 34.67
CA ASP A 14 14.12 20.54 33.62
C ASP A 14 14.44 21.10 32.22
N ILE A 15 14.36 22.42 32.02
CA ILE A 15 14.72 23.06 30.75
C ILE A 15 16.20 22.82 30.41
N ASN A 16 17.09 22.86 31.41
CA ASN A 16 18.51 22.58 31.19
C ASN A 16 18.75 21.12 30.83
N GLN A 17 18.06 20.17 31.48
CA GLN A 17 18.11 18.75 31.13
C GLN A 17 17.64 18.52 29.70
N LEU A 18 16.49 19.09 29.32
CA LEU A 18 15.97 18.99 27.95
C LEU A 18 16.95 19.56 26.90
N ASN A 19 17.63 20.67 27.20
CA ASN A 19 18.65 21.23 26.30
C ASN A 19 19.86 20.30 26.14
N ILE A 20 20.27 19.61 27.21
CA ILE A 20 21.36 18.62 27.16
C ILE A 20 20.93 17.43 26.29
N GLU A 21 19.73 16.89 26.51
CA GLU A 21 19.18 15.78 25.73
C GLU A 21 19.06 16.16 24.24
N LEU A 22 18.53 17.34 23.93
CA LEU A 22 18.45 17.83 22.55
C LEU A 22 19.83 17.96 21.89
N LYS A 23 20.86 18.33 22.67
CA LYS A 23 22.23 18.40 22.16
C LYS A 23 22.80 17.00 21.88
N LEU A 24 22.54 16.03 22.75
CA LEU A 24 22.95 14.64 22.55
C LEU A 24 22.28 14.04 21.31
N ILE A 25 20.96 14.22 21.16
CA ILE A 25 20.21 13.74 19.98
C ILE A 25 20.77 14.33 18.69
N LYS A 26 21.11 15.63 18.68
CA LYS A 26 21.73 16.27 17.51
C LYS A 26 23.08 15.64 17.16
N GLN A 27 23.89 15.36 18.16
CA GLN A 27 25.19 14.70 17.95
C GLN A 27 25.01 13.28 17.39
N GLU A 28 24.06 12.50 17.91
CA GLU A 28 23.76 11.16 17.39
C GLU A 28 23.28 11.22 15.93
N LEU A 29 22.45 12.21 15.57
CA LEU A 29 22.02 12.42 14.18
C LEU A 29 23.19 12.75 13.25
N ASP A 30 24.12 13.59 13.68
CA ASP A 30 25.33 13.91 12.92
C ASP A 30 26.21 12.66 12.71
N GLU A 31 26.35 11.81 13.73
CA GLU A 31 27.10 10.54 13.65
C GLU A 31 26.44 9.55 12.67
N VAL A 32 25.11 9.44 12.69
CA VAL A 32 24.36 8.62 11.73
C VAL A 32 24.53 9.15 10.30
N GLN A 33 24.45 10.47 10.10
CA GLN A 33 24.63 11.09 8.79
C GLN A 33 26.04 10.82 8.23
N ASN A 34 27.07 10.96 9.07
CA ASN A 34 28.45 10.65 8.68
C ASN A 34 28.63 9.16 8.35
N SER A 35 27.98 8.27 9.08
CA SER A 35 28.00 6.82 8.81
C SER A 35 27.37 6.49 7.45
N ILE A 36 26.25 7.14 7.11
CA ILE A 36 25.60 7.00 5.80
C ILE A 36 26.52 7.48 4.67
N LEU A 37 27.18 8.63 4.83
CA LEU A 37 28.15 9.13 3.84
C LEU A 37 29.33 8.17 3.63
N HIS A 38 29.84 7.58 4.71
CA HIS A 38 30.91 6.59 4.63
C HIS A 38 30.47 5.33 3.84
N LEU A 39 29.24 4.86 4.06
CA LEU A 39 28.68 3.72 3.31
C LEU A 39 28.57 4.02 1.81
N PHE A 40 28.10 5.21 1.43
CA PHE A 40 28.04 5.61 0.02
C PHE A 40 29.44 5.63 -0.63
N SER A 41 30.42 6.24 0.05
CA SER A 41 31.80 6.27 -0.47
C SER A 41 32.42 4.86 -0.62
N SER A 42 32.03 3.92 0.25
CA SER A 42 32.48 2.52 0.17
C SER A 42 31.85 1.77 -1.00
N LEU A 43 30.61 2.11 -1.37
CA LEU A 43 29.90 1.47 -2.47
C LEU A 43 30.45 1.90 -3.84
N ASP A 44 30.78 3.19 -3.99
CA ASP A 44 31.32 3.74 -5.24
C ASP A 44 32.67 3.09 -5.62
N ASN A 45 33.53 2.83 -4.62
CA ASN A 45 34.82 2.17 -4.84
C ASN A 45 34.73 0.69 -5.26
N SER A 46 33.58 0.03 -5.06
CA SER A 46 33.40 -1.41 -5.33
C SER A 46 32.92 -1.73 -6.76
N THR A 47 32.52 -0.72 -7.55
CA THR A 47 31.95 -0.92 -8.89
C THR A 47 32.95 -0.86 -10.05
N HIS A 48 34.25 -0.68 -9.77
CA HIS A 48 35.29 -0.54 -10.80
C HIS A 48 36.21 -1.76 -11.00
N THR A 49 35.86 -2.94 -10.50
CA THR A 49 36.55 -4.18 -10.92
C THR A 49 35.94 -4.71 -12.22
N SER A 50 36.57 -4.35 -13.33
CA SER A 50 36.31 -4.84 -14.69
C SER A 50 36.13 -6.36 -14.73
N THR A 51 34.93 -6.81 -15.06
CA THR A 51 34.69 -8.18 -15.54
C THR A 51 35.12 -8.25 -17.00
N ASP A 52 36.37 -8.61 -17.24
CA ASP A 52 36.81 -9.07 -18.55
C ASP A 52 36.28 -10.49 -18.84
N ASN A 53 35.87 -10.62 -20.10
CA ASN A 53 35.13 -11.73 -20.69
C ASN A 53 35.86 -13.07 -20.63
N THR A 54 35.13 -14.14 -20.31
CA THR A 54 35.45 -15.50 -20.77
C THR A 54 34.16 -16.20 -21.19
N GLU A 55 33.85 -16.11 -22.48
CA GLU A 55 32.84 -16.92 -23.14
C GLU A 55 33.29 -18.39 -23.13
N SER A 56 32.52 -19.25 -22.46
CA SER A 56 32.63 -20.70 -22.60
C SER A 56 31.34 -21.23 -23.24
N PRO A 57 31.38 -21.90 -24.40
CA PRO A 57 30.17 -22.43 -25.03
C PRO A 57 29.73 -23.72 -24.31
N ILE A 58 28.52 -23.71 -23.74
CA ILE A 58 27.90 -24.88 -23.12
C ILE A 58 27.36 -25.81 -24.20
N LEU A 59 28.07 -26.90 -24.46
CA LEU A 59 27.60 -28.08 -25.17
C LEU A 59 26.50 -28.77 -24.35
N ARG A 60 25.26 -28.72 -24.83
CA ARG A 60 24.15 -29.52 -24.27
C ARG A 60 24.22 -30.94 -24.79
N HIS A 61 24.76 -31.85 -23.99
CA HIS A 61 24.66 -33.29 -24.20
C HIS A 61 23.26 -33.77 -23.79
N ILE A 62 22.44 -34.14 -24.77
CA ILE A 62 21.15 -34.81 -24.56
C ILE A 62 21.44 -36.29 -24.34
N ASN A 63 21.25 -36.80 -23.12
CA ASN A 63 21.24 -38.23 -22.86
C ASN A 63 19.82 -38.77 -23.08
N LYS A 64 19.74 -39.71 -24.01
CA LYS A 64 18.54 -40.42 -24.46
C LYS A 64 18.30 -41.57 -23.48
N THR A 65 17.29 -41.46 -22.61
CA THR A 65 16.89 -42.54 -21.72
C THR A 65 16.06 -43.55 -22.52
N GLU A 66 16.51 -44.80 -22.55
CA GLU A 66 15.79 -45.92 -23.15
C GLU A 66 14.56 -46.28 -22.31
N ILE A 67 13.44 -46.47 -23.00
CA ILE A 67 12.14 -46.87 -22.45
C ILE A 67 12.10 -48.40 -22.39
N PRO A 68 11.89 -49.04 -21.23
CA PRO A 68 11.45 -50.42 -21.20
C PRO A 68 9.94 -50.50 -21.43
N ILE A 69 9.60 -51.41 -22.33
CA ILE A 69 8.27 -51.76 -22.81
C ILE A 69 7.56 -52.57 -21.71
N THR A 70 6.28 -52.29 -21.43
CA THR A 70 5.13 -53.22 -21.55
C THR A 70 4.00 -52.94 -20.55
N THR A 71 2.80 -52.90 -21.14
CA THR A 71 1.48 -53.33 -20.64
C THR A 71 0.99 -52.80 -19.29
N HIS A 72 -0.04 -51.93 -19.30
CA HIS A 72 -1.44 -52.32 -19.05
C HIS A 72 -2.41 -51.12 -19.19
N THR A 73 -3.49 -51.36 -19.94
CA THR A 73 -4.86 -50.81 -19.84
C THR A 73 -5.12 -49.30 -19.86
N SER A 74 -5.46 -48.82 -21.07
CA SER A 74 -6.63 -48.01 -21.43
C SER A 74 -7.64 -47.73 -20.29
N THR A 75 -7.93 -46.45 -20.04
CA THR A 75 -9.23 -45.76 -20.30
C THR A 75 -9.08 -44.29 -19.89
N ASP A 76 -9.00 -43.39 -20.88
CA ASP A 76 -9.69 -42.08 -20.90
C ASP A 76 -9.17 -41.25 -22.09
N ASN A 77 -9.79 -41.50 -23.25
CA ASN A 77 -9.67 -40.64 -24.42
C ASN A 77 -10.51 -39.36 -24.19
N TYR A 78 -10.03 -38.44 -23.35
CA TYR A 78 -10.58 -37.09 -23.36
C TYR A 78 -10.06 -36.36 -24.61
N GLN A 79 -10.91 -36.29 -25.63
CA GLN A 79 -10.72 -35.39 -26.76
C GLN A 79 -10.56 -33.96 -26.22
N PHE A 80 -9.39 -33.37 -26.44
CA PHE A 80 -9.20 -31.93 -26.30
C PHE A 80 -10.20 -31.23 -27.21
N LYS A 81 -11.19 -30.58 -26.59
CA LYS A 81 -12.16 -29.72 -27.26
C LYS A 81 -11.45 -28.39 -27.54
N ASP A 82 -11.39 -27.99 -28.81
CA ASP A 82 -10.82 -26.71 -29.22
C ASP A 82 -11.48 -25.53 -28.48
N LEU A 83 -10.69 -24.46 -28.26
CA LEU A 83 -11.16 -23.22 -27.63
C LEU A 83 -12.40 -22.67 -28.36
N ASN A 84 -13.46 -22.38 -27.60
CA ASN A 84 -14.62 -21.65 -28.07
C ASN A 84 -14.18 -20.34 -28.75
N LYS A 85 -14.66 -20.11 -29.98
CA LYS A 85 -14.45 -18.86 -30.73
C LYS A 85 -14.79 -17.64 -29.88
N ALA A 86 -13.93 -16.62 -29.95
CA ALA A 86 -14.15 -15.32 -29.36
C ALA A 86 -15.48 -14.69 -29.84
N ASN A 87 -16.34 -14.27 -28.91
CA ASN A 87 -17.48 -13.41 -29.20
C ASN A 87 -16.97 -12.02 -29.58
N ILE A 88 -16.79 -11.78 -30.88
CA ILE A 88 -16.58 -10.44 -31.40
C ILE A 88 -17.96 -9.77 -31.49
N ASN A 89 -18.42 -9.20 -30.37
CA ASN A 89 -19.57 -8.30 -30.38
C ASN A 89 -19.14 -6.96 -30.98
N ILE A 90 -19.14 -6.89 -32.32
CA ILE A 90 -18.98 -5.64 -33.06
C ILE A 90 -20.28 -4.84 -32.89
N SER A 91 -20.22 -3.76 -32.10
CA SER A 91 -21.27 -2.75 -32.06
C SER A 91 -21.17 -1.86 -33.30
N SER A 92 -21.88 -2.23 -34.36
CA SER A 92 -22.13 -1.36 -35.50
C SER A 92 -23.50 -0.70 -35.32
N GLY A 93 -23.58 0.46 -34.67
CA GLY A 93 -24.93 0.99 -34.42
C GLY A 93 -25.13 2.37 -33.80
N ASN A 94 -24.19 3.31 -33.83
CA ASN A 94 -24.57 4.72 -33.63
C ASN A 94 -25.00 5.30 -34.97
N ARG A 95 -26.23 4.97 -35.39
CA ARG A 95 -26.94 5.67 -36.47
C ARG A 95 -27.02 7.15 -36.11
N GLY A 96 -26.51 7.97 -37.02
CA GLY A 96 -26.32 9.41 -36.88
C GLY A 96 -27.47 10.12 -36.15
N VAL A 97 -27.09 10.92 -35.17
CA VAL A 97 -27.95 11.92 -34.57
C VAL A 97 -27.92 13.13 -35.50
N SER A 98 -29.07 13.52 -36.03
CA SER A 98 -29.21 14.74 -36.84
C SER A 98 -28.81 15.96 -36.02
N THR A 99 -27.70 16.58 -36.38
CA THR A 99 -27.35 17.95 -36.02
C THR A 99 -28.21 18.89 -36.85
N ASP A 100 -29.47 19.07 -36.46
CA ASP A 100 -30.24 20.23 -36.92
C ASP A 100 -31.36 20.57 -35.93
N ARG A 101 -31.04 21.41 -34.96
CA ARG A 101 -31.96 22.42 -34.42
C ARG A 101 -31.16 23.65 -34.01
N GLN A 102 -31.05 24.60 -34.93
CA GLN A 102 -30.89 26.01 -34.58
C GLN A 102 -32.06 26.42 -33.66
N THR A 103 -31.73 27.01 -32.52
CA THR A 103 -32.69 27.79 -31.73
C THR A 103 -32.33 29.26 -31.90
N ASP A 104 -32.85 29.87 -32.95
CA ASP A 104 -32.95 31.33 -33.07
C ASP A 104 -34.18 31.79 -32.28
N GLN A 105 -34.02 32.03 -30.97
CA GLN A 105 -34.92 32.93 -30.24
C GLN A 105 -34.12 33.76 -29.25
N GLN A 106 -33.65 34.91 -29.74
CA GLN A 106 -33.50 36.10 -28.91
C GLN A 106 -34.88 36.58 -28.49
N THR A 107 -35.13 36.64 -27.19
CA THR A 107 -36.17 37.49 -26.63
C THR A 107 -35.47 38.59 -25.83
N ASP A 108 -35.41 39.74 -26.46
CA ASP A 108 -35.04 41.00 -25.85
C ASP A 108 -36.26 41.52 -25.07
N THR A 109 -36.22 41.41 -23.74
CA THR A 109 -37.13 42.16 -22.85
C THR A 109 -36.32 42.88 -21.79
N SER A 110 -35.89 44.08 -22.17
CA SER A 110 -35.65 45.19 -21.27
C SER A 110 -36.76 45.29 -20.23
N THR A 111 -36.43 45.34 -18.92
CA THR A 111 -36.89 46.43 -18.05
C THR A 111 -35.95 46.58 -16.85
N ARG A 112 -35.11 47.62 -16.95
CA ARG A 112 -34.63 48.50 -15.88
C ARG A 112 -35.44 48.38 -14.57
N ASN A 113 -34.87 47.72 -13.56
CA ASN A 113 -35.18 48.02 -12.18
C ASN A 113 -33.91 48.13 -11.33
N LYS A 114 -33.90 49.23 -10.58
CA LYS A 114 -32.79 49.78 -9.83
C LYS A 114 -32.34 48.86 -8.70
N GLY A 115 -31.05 48.98 -8.38
CA GLY A 115 -30.35 48.16 -7.43
C GLY A 115 -30.97 48.19 -6.03
N VAL A 116 -31.29 47.00 -5.55
CA VAL A 116 -31.11 46.64 -4.16
C VAL A 116 -30.17 45.46 -4.19
N ASN A 117 -28.89 45.69 -3.86
CA ASN A 117 -27.98 44.58 -3.58
C ASN A 117 -28.47 43.96 -2.26
N PRO A 118 -29.03 42.73 -2.24
CA PRO A 118 -29.13 42.01 -0.99
C PRO A 118 -27.70 41.84 -0.45
N PRO A 119 -27.49 41.98 0.87
CA PRO A 119 -26.18 41.81 1.46
C PRO A 119 -25.63 40.44 1.04
N LYS A 120 -24.54 40.45 0.27
CA LYS A 120 -23.71 39.27 0.00
C LYS A 120 -23.05 38.86 1.32
N GLY A 121 -23.81 38.18 2.15
CA GLY A 121 -23.35 37.60 3.38
C GLY A 121 -24.22 36.40 3.70
N SER A 122 -23.59 35.24 3.82
CA SER A 122 -24.10 34.11 4.60
C SER A 122 -25.06 33.12 3.93
N TYR A 123 -24.70 32.49 2.79
CA TYR A 123 -25.25 31.16 2.44
C TYR A 123 -24.26 30.31 1.63
N ASN A 124 -23.12 29.94 2.21
CA ASN A 124 -22.36 28.73 1.78
C ASN A 124 -22.21 27.72 2.94
N THR A 125 -22.68 28.06 4.14
CA THR A 125 -22.46 27.27 5.36
C THR A 125 -23.34 26.02 5.42
N LEU A 126 -24.57 26.10 4.89
CA LEU A 126 -25.55 25.00 4.95
C LEU A 126 -25.23 23.88 3.94
N ASP A 127 -24.77 24.24 2.74
CA ASP A 127 -24.28 23.29 1.73
C ASP A 127 -22.95 22.64 2.13
N ASN A 128 -22.11 23.36 2.88
CA ASN A 128 -20.91 22.77 3.46
C ASN A 128 -21.25 21.82 4.61
N LEU A 129 -22.26 22.13 5.42
CA LEU A 129 -22.69 21.26 6.51
C LEU A 129 -23.28 19.94 6.01
N SER A 130 -24.13 19.98 4.96
CA SER A 130 -24.65 18.77 4.33
C SER A 130 -23.55 17.94 3.67
N LYS A 131 -22.55 18.57 3.02
CA LYS A 131 -21.35 17.86 2.53
C LYS A 131 -20.56 17.24 3.67
N THR A 132 -20.38 17.94 4.79
CA THR A 132 -19.64 17.37 5.94
C THR A 132 -20.34 16.17 6.55
N SER A 133 -21.67 16.17 6.67
CA SER A 133 -22.40 15.00 7.18
C SER A 133 -22.32 13.82 6.22
N THR A 134 -22.34 14.05 4.90
CA THR A 134 -22.12 12.97 3.92
C THR A 134 -20.71 12.38 4.01
N ILE A 135 -19.68 13.20 4.22
CA ILE A 135 -18.30 12.74 4.40
C ILE A 135 -18.16 11.94 5.70
N LEU A 136 -18.78 12.38 6.79
CA LEU A 136 -18.76 11.66 8.06
C LEU A 136 -19.42 10.28 7.94
N ASN A 137 -20.58 10.21 7.27
CA ASN A 137 -21.25 8.94 7.01
C ASN A 137 -20.38 8.01 6.16
N GLN A 138 -19.73 8.52 5.11
CA GLN A 138 -18.78 7.76 4.30
C GLN A 138 -17.59 7.25 5.14
N LEU A 139 -17.08 8.06 6.07
CA LEU A 139 -15.99 7.67 6.95
C LEU A 139 -16.39 6.53 7.89
N ASP A 140 -17.62 6.57 8.42
CA ASP A 140 -18.15 5.50 9.27
C ASP A 140 -18.43 4.21 8.47
N GLU A 141 -18.90 4.31 7.23
CA GLU A 141 -19.01 3.16 6.32
C GLU A 141 -17.64 2.50 6.06
N ILE A 142 -16.61 3.31 5.79
CA ILE A 142 -15.24 2.84 5.59
C ILE A 142 -14.71 2.14 6.85
N LYS A 143 -14.88 2.75 8.04
CA LYS A 143 -14.48 2.14 9.32
C LYS A 143 -15.20 0.82 9.57
N ARG A 144 -16.50 0.75 9.25
CA ARG A 144 -17.31 -0.46 9.39
C ARG A 144 -16.81 -1.56 8.46
N ASP A 145 -16.57 -1.25 7.18
CA ASP A 145 -16.03 -2.22 6.22
C ASP A 145 -14.64 -2.73 6.66
N LEU A 146 -13.76 -1.82 7.08
CA LEU A 146 -12.45 -2.17 7.61
C LEU A 146 -12.58 -3.11 8.81
N ARG A 147 -13.46 -2.80 9.78
CA ARG A 147 -13.72 -3.65 10.94
C ARG A 147 -14.18 -5.04 10.51
N LEU A 148 -15.09 -5.15 9.55
CA LEU A 148 -15.57 -6.43 9.05
C LEU A 148 -14.45 -7.25 8.39
N LYS A 149 -13.56 -6.61 7.63
CA LYS A 149 -12.39 -7.26 7.01
C LYS A 149 -11.40 -7.76 8.07
N ILE A 150 -11.08 -6.93 9.06
CA ILE A 150 -10.15 -7.30 10.14
C ILE A 150 -10.73 -8.40 11.04
N LYS A 151 -12.03 -8.35 11.35
CA LYS A 151 -12.72 -9.39 12.14
C LYS A 151 -12.75 -10.76 11.45
N LYS A 152 -12.67 -10.80 10.12
CA LYS A 152 -12.55 -12.04 9.35
C LYS A 152 -11.14 -12.66 9.42
N LEU A 153 -10.13 -11.94 9.91
CA LEU A 153 -8.79 -12.48 10.08
C LEU A 153 -8.72 -13.44 11.27
N THR A 154 -8.13 -14.60 11.02
CA THR A 154 -7.72 -15.55 12.06
C THR A 154 -6.57 -14.95 12.90
N ASN A 155 -6.33 -15.54 14.07
CA ASN A 155 -5.23 -15.12 14.96
C ASN A 155 -3.88 -15.14 14.24
N GLN A 156 -3.62 -16.17 13.43
CA GLN A 156 -2.37 -16.31 12.70
C GLN A 156 -2.23 -15.29 11.57
N GLU A 157 -3.31 -15.05 10.81
CA GLU A 157 -3.28 -14.01 9.76
C GLU A 157 -3.09 -12.61 10.36
N MET A 158 -3.75 -12.32 11.49
CA MET A 158 -3.56 -11.05 12.19
C MET A 158 -2.12 -10.91 12.69
N LEU A 159 -1.52 -11.97 13.24
CA LEU A 159 -0.13 -11.97 13.69
C LEU A 159 0.85 -11.71 12.53
N VAL A 160 0.63 -12.36 11.39
CA VAL A 160 1.43 -12.12 10.18
C VAL A 160 1.28 -10.66 9.73
N LEU A 161 0.05 -10.13 9.66
CA LEU A 161 -0.22 -8.76 9.27
C LEU A 161 0.44 -7.74 10.21
N SER A 162 0.32 -7.94 11.54
CA SER A 162 0.92 -7.04 12.53
C SER A 162 2.44 -7.04 12.45
N THR A 163 3.04 -8.20 12.18
CA THR A 163 4.49 -8.34 12.03
C THR A 163 5.00 -7.61 10.79
N ILE A 164 4.26 -7.69 9.66
CA ILE A 164 4.58 -6.90 8.45
C ILE A 164 4.56 -5.41 8.78
N TYR A 165 3.51 -4.93 9.45
CA TYR A 165 3.40 -3.53 9.90
C TYR A 165 4.61 -3.10 10.75
N GLN A 166 4.96 -3.89 11.77
CA GLN A 166 6.05 -3.56 12.68
C GLN A 166 7.41 -3.51 11.98
N LEU A 167 7.69 -4.48 11.12
CA LEU A 167 8.96 -4.52 10.38
C LEU A 167 9.06 -3.38 9.36
N GLU A 168 7.96 -3.03 8.71
CA GLU A 168 7.91 -1.90 7.77
C GLU A 168 8.05 -0.56 8.49
N ASP A 169 7.43 -0.39 9.67
CA ASP A 169 7.61 0.80 10.51
C ASP A 169 9.06 0.95 11.03
N GLN A 170 9.78 -0.16 11.21
CA GLN A 170 11.21 -0.19 11.51
C GLN A 170 12.11 0.10 10.29
N GLY A 171 11.53 0.22 9.09
CA GLY A 171 12.26 0.45 7.85
C GLY A 171 12.92 -0.80 7.27
N HIS A 172 12.52 -2.00 7.71
CA HIS A 172 13.02 -3.25 7.15
C HIS A 172 12.34 -3.59 5.82
N LEU A 173 13.12 -4.14 4.88
CA LEU A 173 12.60 -4.74 3.67
C LEU A 173 11.99 -6.11 4.01
N VAL A 174 10.66 -6.17 4.05
CA VAL A 174 9.94 -7.37 4.50
C VAL A 174 9.87 -8.38 3.37
N ASP A 175 10.62 -9.48 3.49
CA ASP A 175 10.51 -10.64 2.60
C ASP A 175 9.90 -11.85 3.33
N TYR A 176 9.54 -12.88 2.55
CA TYR A 176 8.99 -14.11 3.12
C TYR A 176 9.97 -14.83 4.06
N SER A 177 11.28 -14.67 3.84
CA SER A 177 12.31 -15.34 4.64
C SER A 177 12.46 -14.71 6.02
N LEU A 178 12.44 -13.39 6.10
CA LEU A 178 12.47 -12.61 7.32
C LEU A 178 11.24 -12.92 8.16
N LEU A 179 10.05 -12.89 7.56
CA LEU A 179 8.80 -13.24 8.26
C LEU A 179 8.81 -14.68 8.77
N SER A 180 9.32 -15.65 7.98
CA SER A 180 9.42 -17.03 8.44
C SER A 180 10.31 -17.17 9.67
N ASN A 181 11.43 -16.44 9.70
CA ASN A 181 12.38 -16.47 10.81
C ASN A 181 11.81 -15.77 12.05
N CYS A 182 11.15 -14.62 11.89
CA CYS A 182 10.56 -13.88 13.00
C CYS A 182 9.40 -14.64 13.66
N LEU A 183 8.58 -15.33 12.87
CA LEU A 183 7.38 -16.03 13.37
C LEU A 183 7.59 -17.51 13.65
N ASN A 184 8.78 -18.05 13.38
CA ASN A 184 9.08 -19.48 13.44
C ASN A 184 8.10 -20.34 12.61
N LEU A 185 7.72 -19.85 11.42
CA LEU A 185 6.81 -20.51 10.49
C LEU A 185 7.54 -20.81 9.17
N THR A 186 7.09 -21.79 8.41
CA THR A 186 7.69 -22.03 7.08
C THR A 186 7.33 -20.91 6.10
N GLN A 187 8.22 -20.62 5.15
CA GLN A 187 7.95 -19.63 4.08
C GLN A 187 6.67 -19.94 3.29
N SER A 188 6.38 -21.23 3.05
CA SER A 188 5.14 -21.67 2.41
C SER A 188 3.91 -21.28 3.23
N SER A 189 3.94 -21.50 4.55
CA SER A 189 2.85 -21.09 5.44
C SER A 189 2.64 -19.58 5.42
N ILE A 190 3.72 -18.78 5.49
CA ILE A 190 3.62 -17.31 5.39
C ILE A 190 3.01 -16.89 4.06
N ARG A 191 3.45 -17.46 2.93
CA ARG A 191 2.87 -17.18 1.61
C ARG A 191 1.37 -17.43 1.59
N ASP A 192 0.91 -18.54 2.16
CA ASP A 192 -0.51 -18.90 2.21
C ASP A 192 -1.31 -17.96 3.13
N TYR A 193 -0.73 -17.54 4.27
CA TYR A 193 -1.36 -16.52 5.13
C TYR A 193 -1.46 -15.16 4.43
N VAL A 194 -0.38 -14.69 3.80
CA VAL A 194 -0.38 -13.44 3.02
C VAL A 194 -1.40 -13.49 1.89
N GLN A 195 -1.50 -14.60 1.16
CA GLN A 195 -2.51 -14.77 0.12
C GLN A 195 -3.93 -14.69 0.69
N ARG A 196 -4.21 -15.36 1.83
CA ARG A 196 -5.52 -15.29 2.48
C ARG A 196 -5.85 -13.89 2.98
N ILE A 197 -4.87 -13.15 3.52
CA ILE A 197 -5.03 -11.75 3.92
C ILE A 197 -5.43 -10.89 2.71
N SER A 198 -4.74 -11.05 1.58
CA SER A 198 -5.10 -10.34 0.34
C SER A 198 -6.51 -10.70 -0.15
N LEU A 199 -6.88 -12.00 -0.11
CA LEU A 199 -8.23 -12.45 -0.52
C LEU A 199 -9.34 -11.91 0.39
N LYS A 200 -9.04 -11.60 1.65
CA LYS A 200 -9.98 -10.97 2.59
C LYS A 200 -10.14 -9.45 2.36
N GLY A 201 -9.47 -8.90 1.35
CA GLY A 201 -9.62 -7.51 0.94
C GLY A 201 -8.74 -6.53 1.70
N ILE A 202 -7.65 -7.02 2.31
CA ILE A 202 -6.62 -6.16 2.90
C ILE A 202 -5.55 -5.91 1.84
N PRO A 203 -5.27 -4.63 1.50
CA PRO A 203 -4.36 -4.28 0.41
C PRO A 203 -2.90 -4.48 0.83
N LEU A 204 -2.36 -5.67 0.51
CA LEU A 204 -0.94 -5.99 0.58
C LEU A 204 -0.35 -5.97 -0.84
N LEU A 205 0.70 -5.17 -1.02
CA LEU A 205 1.46 -5.07 -2.25
C LEU A 205 2.62 -6.09 -2.24
N LYS A 206 2.90 -6.64 -3.41
CA LYS A 206 3.98 -7.61 -3.62
C LYS A 206 4.89 -7.10 -4.72
N GLU A 207 6.12 -6.75 -4.39
CA GLU A 207 7.11 -6.29 -5.37
C GLU A 207 8.12 -7.41 -5.64
N LYS A 208 8.40 -7.69 -6.91
CA LYS A 208 9.34 -8.74 -7.30
C LYS A 208 10.69 -8.12 -7.64
N ILE A 209 11.72 -8.42 -6.85
CA ILE A 209 13.09 -7.93 -7.07
C ILE A 209 13.94 -9.04 -7.72
N ASN A 210 14.53 -8.72 -8.88
CA ASN A 210 15.50 -9.56 -9.60
C ASN A 210 15.04 -11.01 -9.83
N ASN A 211 13.73 -11.21 -9.98
CA ASN A 211 13.08 -12.52 -10.13
C ASN A 211 13.31 -13.54 -8.99
N LYS A 212 14.03 -13.17 -7.93
CA LYS A 212 14.45 -14.10 -6.86
C LYS A 212 13.73 -13.86 -5.54
N ARG A 213 13.38 -12.60 -5.24
CA ARG A 213 12.77 -12.22 -3.96
C ARG A 213 11.48 -11.45 -4.19
N ILE A 214 10.56 -11.61 -3.25
CA ILE A 214 9.30 -10.88 -3.20
C ILE A 214 9.32 -10.07 -1.92
N LEU A 215 9.21 -8.75 -2.06
CA LEU A 215 8.99 -7.85 -0.95
C LEU A 215 7.49 -7.64 -0.73
N LEU A 216 7.13 -7.50 0.54
CA LEU A 216 5.77 -7.29 1.00
C LEU A 216 5.68 -5.88 1.58
N HIS A 217 4.69 -5.13 1.10
CA HIS A 217 4.43 -3.77 1.56
C HIS A 217 2.95 -3.60 1.87
N ILE A 218 2.65 -2.80 2.87
CA ILE A 218 1.30 -2.30 3.08
C ILE A 218 1.14 -1.05 2.23
N SER A 219 0.05 -0.97 1.46
CA SER A 219 -0.18 0.23 0.64
C SER A 219 -0.23 1.49 1.50
N ASP A 220 0.45 2.56 1.08
CA ASP A 220 0.50 3.82 1.82
C ASP A 220 -0.89 4.40 2.15
N GLU A 221 -1.84 4.23 1.24
CA GLU A 221 -3.23 4.66 1.43
C GLU A 221 -3.89 3.93 2.62
N PHE A 222 -3.71 2.61 2.68
CA PHE A 222 -4.22 1.80 3.78
C PHE A 222 -3.52 2.11 5.10
N ARG A 223 -2.20 2.36 5.06
CA ARG A 223 -1.43 2.76 6.24
C ARG A 223 -1.92 4.09 6.81
N LYS A 224 -2.22 5.07 5.95
CA LYS A 224 -2.83 6.35 6.35
C LYS A 224 -4.23 6.18 6.92
N LEU A 225 -5.01 5.23 6.39
CA LEU A 225 -6.36 4.95 6.85
C LEU A 225 -6.38 4.25 8.21
N ALA A 226 -5.46 3.31 8.44
CA ALA A 226 -5.44 2.47 9.63
C ALA A 226 -4.01 2.21 10.12
N SER A 227 -3.71 2.77 11.30
CA SER A 227 -2.49 2.43 12.05
C SER A 227 -2.59 1.04 12.64
N LEU A 228 -1.45 0.41 12.97
CA LEU A 228 -1.42 -0.90 13.62
C LEU A 228 -2.28 -0.95 14.89
N ASN A 229 -2.16 0.07 15.75
CA ASN A 229 -2.96 0.19 16.97
C ASN A 229 -4.46 0.21 16.67
N THR A 230 -4.86 0.96 15.64
CA THR A 230 -6.26 1.00 15.19
C THR A 230 -6.74 -0.38 14.74
N LEU A 231 -5.93 -1.14 14.00
CA LEU A 231 -6.29 -2.48 13.55
C LEU A 231 -6.49 -3.45 14.73
N ILE A 232 -5.64 -3.35 15.76
CA ILE A 232 -5.77 -4.13 17.00
C ILE A 232 -7.07 -3.77 17.71
N SER A 233 -7.34 -2.46 17.92
CA SER A 233 -8.57 -2.01 18.59
C SER A 233 -9.84 -2.44 17.83
N LEU A 234 -9.83 -2.36 16.50
CA LEU A 234 -10.97 -2.77 15.67
C LEU A 234 -11.27 -4.28 15.76
N ARG A 235 -10.27 -5.08 16.13
CA ARG A 235 -10.40 -6.52 16.28
C ARG A 235 -11.02 -6.92 17.61
N GLU A 236 -10.67 -6.20 18.67
CA GLU A 236 -11.12 -6.46 20.04
C GLU A 236 -12.57 -6.01 20.30
N LEU A 237 -13.05 -5.02 19.52
CA LEU A 237 -14.44 -4.52 19.55
C LEU A 237 -15.44 -5.49 18.90
#